data_AF-A0A810Q2E6-F1
#
_entry.id   AF-A0A810Q2E6-F1
#
_cell.length_a   1.000
_cell.length_b   1.000
_cell.length_c   1.000
_cell.angle_alpha   90.00
_cell.angle_beta   90.00
_cell.angle_gamma   90.00
#
_symmetry.space_group_name_H-M   'P 1'
#
loop_
_entity.id
_entity.type
_entity.pdbx_description
1 polymer ?
#
loop_
_entity_poly.entity_id
_entity_poly.type
_entity_poly.pdbx_seq_one_letter_code
_entity_poly.pdbx_strand_id
1 'polypeptide(L)'
;MWKQNRSLFAYFRFMGYVMMIVGIYLIVNGIKDYAEQSRQKDWLTTQATVTDVSSEVVSSSPGRHGSNSSTYYIMAYEYAVDGETYTGRTGRMSSPRLIGTVITVKYDPEMPEENTAILSPNTHNLLVLLILGTAIAVVGFSLSGVLELLRSLLRRTHTEELKKSVPETDTGFDSTAIAKIPAKQWVPRLAAWLLAFVALVLFVKFFLTSGTSDLDKFRKAAAAAGYTAVDSTEDIRQSWGVGSMLIRSVSVHEDSLRLDYCRLDSADACYRFYAAATLPITGEVTESNTFTGQVYAVDSPTNFAAKIRSGQIMLYVYTTQEGKADVLAFLEAAGWWSE
;
A
#
# COMPACT_ATOMS: atom_id res chain seq x y z
N MET A 1 39.93 -13.44 34.71
CA MET A 1 39.42 -12.43 33.75
C MET A 1 39.89 -12.62 32.29
N TRP A 2 40.72 -13.62 31.93
CA TRP A 2 41.27 -13.73 30.55
C TRP A 2 40.44 -14.61 29.58
N LYS A 3 39.57 -15.49 30.09
CA LYS A 3 38.68 -16.34 29.25
C LYS A 3 37.49 -15.57 28.64
N GLN A 4 37.03 -14.51 29.29
CA GLN A 4 35.84 -13.73 28.88
C GLN A 4 36.13 -12.77 27.70
N ASN A 5 37.38 -12.30 27.55
CA ASN A 5 37.77 -11.43 26.43
C ASN A 5 37.94 -12.18 25.10
N ARG A 6 38.20 -13.50 25.13
CA ARG A 6 38.41 -14.29 23.91
C ARG A 6 37.10 -14.56 23.16
N SER A 7 35.99 -14.76 23.88
CA SER A 7 34.65 -14.90 23.27
C SER A 7 34.12 -13.55 22.77
N LEU A 8 34.35 -12.46 23.50
CA LEU A 8 34.02 -11.10 23.05
C LEU A 8 34.78 -10.73 21.77
N PHE A 9 36.08 -11.02 21.69
CA PHE A 9 36.87 -10.75 20.49
C PHE A 9 36.43 -11.60 19.28
N ALA A 10 36.13 -12.88 19.49
CA ALA A 10 35.56 -13.74 18.45
C ALA A 10 34.18 -13.25 17.99
N TYR A 11 33.36 -12.76 18.92
CA TYR A 11 32.04 -12.18 18.64
C TYR A 11 32.16 -10.89 17.82
N PHE A 12 33.06 -9.98 18.17
CA PHE A 12 33.30 -8.76 17.39
C PHE A 12 33.80 -9.06 15.97
N ARG A 13 34.65 -10.07 15.79
CA ARG A 13 35.13 -10.49 14.46
C ARG A 13 34.02 -11.11 13.62
N PHE A 14 33.22 -12.00 14.21
CA PHE A 14 32.06 -12.58 13.55
C PHE A 14 31.06 -11.51 13.15
N MET A 15 30.74 -10.59 14.06
CA MET A 15 29.86 -9.45 13.81
C MET A 15 30.41 -8.54 12.70
N GLY A 16 31.73 -8.33 12.67
CA GLY A 16 32.41 -7.59 11.60
C GLY A 16 32.22 -8.22 10.22
N TYR A 17 32.34 -9.54 10.11
CA TYR A 17 32.07 -10.27 8.85
C TYR A 17 30.60 -10.17 8.43
N VAL A 18 29.67 -10.33 9.37
CA VAL A 18 28.23 -10.18 9.09
C VAL A 18 27.91 -8.78 8.59
N MET A 19 28.43 -7.73 9.26
CA MET A 19 28.26 -6.34 8.82
C MET A 19 28.85 -6.10 7.44
N MET A 20 30.03 -6.66 7.14
CA MET A 20 30.65 -6.55 5.82
C MET A 20 29.76 -7.16 4.72
N ILE A 21 29.21 -8.36 4.95
CA ILE A 21 28.29 -9.02 4.01
C ILE A 21 27.02 -8.19 3.81
N VAL A 22 26.43 -7.68 4.89
CA VAL A 22 25.24 -6.82 4.83
C VAL A 22 25.52 -5.52 4.06
N GLY A 23 26.66 -4.87 4.32
CA GLY A 23 27.06 -3.65 3.61
C GLY A 23 27.23 -3.87 2.11
N ILE A 24 27.88 -4.97 1.71
CA ILE A 24 28.03 -5.37 0.29
C ILE A 24 26.66 -5.65 -0.34
N TYR A 25 25.78 -6.38 0.37
CA TYR A 25 24.43 -6.68 -0.11
C TYR A 25 23.61 -5.42 -0.39
N LEU A 26 23.68 -4.42 0.49
CA LEU A 26 23.02 -3.12 0.28
C LEU A 26 23.54 -2.39 -0.95
N ILE A 27 24.86 -2.38 -1.17
CA ILE A 27 25.47 -1.76 -2.35
C ILE A 27 25.02 -2.47 -3.64
N VAL A 28 25.04 -3.81 -3.66
CA VAL A 28 24.63 -4.61 -4.83
C VAL A 28 23.16 -4.37 -5.18
N ASN A 29 22.27 -4.33 -4.19
CA ASN A 29 20.85 -4.02 -4.44
C ASN A 29 20.66 -2.60 -4.97
N GLY A 30 21.35 -1.60 -4.39
CA GLY A 30 21.29 -0.24 -4.90
C GLY A 30 21.76 -0.11 -6.35
N ILE A 31 22.86 -0.79 -6.71
CA ILE A 31 23.38 -0.83 -8.08
C ILE A 31 22.40 -1.56 -9.01
N LYS A 32 21.82 -2.69 -8.57
CA LYS A 32 20.87 -3.46 -9.36
C LYS A 32 19.61 -2.64 -9.67
N ASP A 33 19.02 -2.01 -8.64
CA ASP A 33 17.83 -1.17 -8.77
C ASP A 33 18.10 0.01 -9.72
N TYR A 34 19.28 0.63 -9.64
CA TYR A 34 19.69 1.67 -10.56
C TYR A 34 19.96 1.16 -11.98
N ALA A 35 20.61 0.01 -12.14
CA ALA A 35 20.92 -0.57 -13.44
C ALA A 35 19.64 -0.96 -14.19
N GLU A 36 18.63 -1.45 -13.48
CA GLU A 36 17.31 -1.75 -14.02
C GLU A 36 16.60 -0.45 -14.48
N GLN A 37 16.66 0.61 -13.68
CA GLN A 37 16.12 1.93 -14.06
C GLN A 37 16.95 2.62 -15.17
N SER A 38 18.26 2.35 -15.26
CA SER A 38 19.13 2.91 -16.29
C SER A 38 18.89 2.29 -17.67
N ARG A 39 18.33 1.07 -17.75
CA ARG A 39 17.90 0.47 -19.03
C ARG A 39 16.73 1.26 -19.64
N GLN A 40 15.98 1.99 -18.83
CA GLN A 40 14.86 2.84 -19.25
C GLN A 40 15.29 4.26 -19.66
N LYS A 41 16.60 4.49 -19.86
CA LYS A 41 17.12 5.82 -20.23
C LYS A 41 16.75 6.19 -21.66
N ASP A 42 16.71 5.21 -22.56
CA ASP A 42 16.43 5.40 -23.99
C ASP A 42 14.94 5.18 -24.32
N TRP A 43 14.13 4.85 -23.30
CA TRP A 43 12.68 4.73 -23.44
C TRP A 43 12.04 6.07 -23.80
N LEU A 44 11.13 6.03 -24.78
CA LEU A 44 10.43 7.22 -25.26
C LEU A 44 9.29 7.58 -24.32
N THR A 45 8.99 8.88 -24.21
CA THR A 45 7.86 9.37 -23.44
C THR A 45 6.65 9.59 -24.32
N THR A 46 5.47 9.19 -23.85
CA THR A 46 4.18 9.49 -24.50
C THR A 46 3.13 9.91 -23.47
N GLN A 47 2.02 10.44 -23.97
CA GLN A 47 0.84 10.73 -23.15
C GLN A 47 -0.04 9.49 -23.06
N ALA A 48 -0.42 9.11 -21.85
CA ALA A 48 -1.39 8.08 -21.58
C ALA A 48 -2.60 8.68 -20.86
N THR A 49 -3.77 8.10 -21.09
CA THR A 49 -5.01 8.46 -20.43
C THR A 49 -5.32 7.43 -19.35
N VAL A 50 -5.58 7.87 -18.13
CA VAL A 50 -6.01 6.97 -17.04
C VAL A 50 -7.40 6.40 -17.38
N THR A 51 -7.52 5.08 -17.37
CA THR A 51 -8.74 4.34 -17.71
C THR A 51 -9.40 3.71 -16.50
N ASP A 52 -8.65 3.44 -15.43
CA ASP A 52 -9.19 2.90 -14.19
C ASP A 52 -8.32 3.29 -12.98
N VAL A 53 -8.93 3.32 -11.80
CA VAL A 53 -8.27 3.64 -10.52
C VAL A 53 -8.81 2.70 -9.46
N SER A 54 -7.93 2.14 -8.65
CA SER A 54 -8.27 1.28 -7.50
C SER A 54 -7.39 1.62 -6.31
N SER A 55 -7.82 1.24 -5.10
CA SER A 55 -7.00 1.35 -3.88
C SER A 55 -6.68 -0.02 -3.25
N GLU A 56 -5.52 -0.09 -2.61
CA GLU A 56 -5.00 -1.23 -1.86
C GLU A 56 -4.70 -0.77 -0.44
N VAL A 57 -5.35 -1.39 0.55
CA VAL A 57 -5.10 -1.10 1.97
C VAL A 57 -4.08 -2.11 2.50
N VAL A 58 -2.91 -1.63 2.89
CA VAL A 58 -1.85 -2.44 3.47
C VAL A 58 -1.82 -2.23 4.98
N SER A 59 -2.11 -3.28 5.74
CA SER A 59 -2.01 -3.27 7.20
C SER A 59 -0.61 -3.66 7.65
N SER A 60 0.05 -2.80 8.43
CA SER A 60 1.25 -3.17 9.19
C SER A 60 0.84 -4.16 10.29
N SER A 61 1.60 -5.23 10.51
CA SER A 61 1.32 -6.28 11.51
C SER A 61 0.86 -5.73 12.87
N PRO A 62 0.04 -6.48 13.63
CA PRO A 62 -0.43 -6.06 14.96
C PRO A 62 0.72 -6.08 15.97
N GLY A 63 1.48 -4.98 16.02
CA GLY A 63 2.42 -4.65 17.07
C GLY A 63 1.79 -3.72 18.11
N ARG A 64 2.35 -3.69 19.32
CA ARG A 64 1.87 -3.03 20.56
C ARG A 64 1.48 -1.54 20.49
N HIS A 65 1.51 -0.89 19.33
CA HIS A 65 1.06 0.48 19.10
C HIS A 65 0.28 0.51 17.78
N GLY A 66 -1.06 0.49 17.84
CA GLY A 66 -1.97 0.86 16.75
C GLY A 66 -1.81 0.14 15.40
N SER A 67 -2.90 -0.39 14.84
CA SER A 67 -2.88 -0.84 13.46
C SER A 67 -2.67 0.35 12.50
N ASN A 68 -1.44 0.61 12.09
CA ASN A 68 -1.15 1.57 11.02
C ASN A 68 -1.48 0.91 9.69
N SER A 69 -2.61 1.32 9.09
CA SER A 69 -2.95 0.98 7.71
C SER A 69 -2.53 2.11 6.78
N SER A 70 -1.95 1.77 5.63
CA SER A 70 -1.62 2.70 4.57
C SER A 70 -2.44 2.34 3.34
N THR A 71 -3.10 3.34 2.75
CA THR A 71 -3.85 3.16 1.51
C THR A 71 -2.98 3.61 0.36
N TYR A 72 -2.82 2.73 -0.63
CA TYR A 72 -2.12 3.00 -1.87
C TYR A 72 -3.10 2.96 -3.04
N TYR A 73 -2.80 3.68 -4.11
CA TYR A 73 -3.61 3.76 -5.31
C TYR A 73 -2.85 3.16 -6.48
N ILE A 74 -3.56 2.43 -7.32
CA ILE A 74 -3.04 1.79 -8.53
C ILE A 74 -3.94 2.21 -9.68
N MET A 75 -3.35 2.82 -10.70
CA MET A 75 -4.07 3.30 -11.89
C MET A 75 -3.76 2.38 -13.07
N ALA A 76 -4.78 2.10 -13.88
CA ALA A 76 -4.60 1.60 -15.24
C ALA A 76 -4.68 2.77 -16.22
N TYR A 77 -3.91 2.69 -17.30
CA TYR A 77 -3.87 3.72 -18.33
C TYR A 77 -3.68 3.12 -19.72
N GLU A 78 -4.07 3.88 -20.73
CA GLU A 78 -3.92 3.55 -22.15
C GLU A 78 -3.17 4.63 -22.90
N TYR A 79 -2.32 4.24 -23.85
CA TYR A 79 -1.60 5.14 -24.75
C TYR A 79 -1.52 4.53 -26.15
N ALA A 80 -1.32 5.37 -27.15
CA ALA A 80 -1.18 4.92 -28.53
C ALA A 80 0.26 5.11 -29.03
N VAL A 81 0.79 4.10 -29.71
CA VAL A 81 2.07 4.12 -30.42
C VAL A 81 1.82 3.58 -31.82
N ASP A 82 2.19 4.35 -32.85
CA ASP A 82 2.05 3.95 -34.26
C ASP A 82 0.65 3.46 -34.69
N GLY A 83 -0.41 3.96 -34.02
CA GLY A 83 -1.81 3.62 -34.30
C GLY A 83 -2.32 2.39 -33.53
N GLU A 84 -1.48 1.76 -32.70
CA GLU A 84 -1.86 0.67 -31.80
C GLU A 84 -2.02 1.16 -30.36
N THR A 85 -3.03 0.64 -29.65
CA THR A 85 -3.30 0.99 -28.25
C THR A 85 -2.65 0.00 -27.31
N TYR A 86 -1.91 0.51 -26.34
CA TYR A 86 -1.22 -0.23 -25.30
C TYR A 86 -1.77 0.16 -23.92
N THR A 87 -1.73 -0.79 -22.99
CA THR A 87 -2.20 -0.60 -21.61
C THR A 87 -1.06 -0.72 -20.62
N GLY A 88 -1.13 0.02 -19.51
CA GLY A 88 -0.19 -0.12 -18.41
C GLY A 88 -0.85 0.05 -17.05
N ARG A 89 -0.08 -0.26 -16.00
CA ARG A 89 -0.49 -0.08 -14.60
C ARG A 89 0.62 0.61 -13.81
N THR A 90 0.25 1.55 -12.95
CA THR A 90 1.23 2.18 -12.07
C THR A 90 1.62 1.26 -10.91
N GLY A 91 2.77 1.53 -10.29
CA GLY A 91 3.05 1.04 -8.94
C GLY A 91 2.13 1.69 -7.89
N ARG A 92 2.36 1.35 -6.61
CA ARG A 92 1.65 1.94 -5.47
C ARG A 92 1.89 3.44 -5.38
N MET A 93 0.82 4.23 -5.47
CA MET A 93 0.86 5.68 -5.33
C MET A 93 0.19 6.12 -4.03
N SER A 94 0.62 7.25 -3.48
CA SER A 94 0.02 7.82 -2.25
C SER A 94 -1.23 8.66 -2.51
N SER A 95 -1.55 8.95 -3.77
CA SER A 95 -2.70 9.77 -4.15
C SER A 95 -3.29 9.29 -5.47
N PRO A 96 -4.63 9.24 -5.59
CA PRO A 96 -5.29 8.86 -6.83
C PRO A 96 -5.25 10.00 -7.85
N ARG A 97 -5.41 9.65 -9.13
CA ARG A 97 -5.79 10.58 -10.21
C ARG A 97 -7.05 10.03 -10.86
N LEU A 98 -7.99 10.90 -11.25
CA LEU A 98 -9.27 10.48 -11.81
C LEU A 98 -9.10 9.89 -13.22
N ILE A 99 -10.04 9.04 -13.63
CA ILE A 99 -10.19 8.59 -15.02
C ILE A 99 -10.25 9.80 -15.95
N GLY A 100 -9.63 9.67 -17.13
CA GLY A 100 -9.49 10.75 -18.10
C GLY A 100 -8.31 11.68 -17.83
N THR A 101 -7.63 11.56 -16.68
CA THR A 101 -6.40 12.32 -16.42
C THR A 101 -5.31 11.90 -17.40
N VAL A 102 -4.70 12.88 -18.09
CA VAL A 102 -3.54 12.65 -18.94
C VAL A 102 -2.28 12.58 -18.06
N ILE A 103 -1.53 11.50 -18.23
CA ILE A 103 -0.26 11.26 -17.54
C ILE A 103 0.86 11.03 -18.56
N THR A 104 2.09 11.34 -18.18
CA THR A 104 3.26 10.99 -18.98
C THR A 104 3.76 9.62 -18.56
N VAL A 105 4.01 8.76 -19.54
CA VAL A 105 4.58 7.42 -19.34
C VAL A 105 5.79 7.25 -20.25
N LYS A 106 6.68 6.34 -19.86
CA LYS A 106 7.77 5.84 -20.69
C LYS A 106 7.43 4.47 -21.21
N TYR A 107 7.83 4.16 -22.44
CA TYR A 107 7.71 2.83 -23.03
C TYR A 107 8.97 2.46 -23.82
N ASP A 108 9.21 1.17 -23.97
CA ASP A 108 10.26 0.65 -24.84
C ASP A 108 9.81 0.75 -26.32
N PRO A 109 10.51 1.50 -27.18
CA PRO A 109 10.12 1.63 -28.59
C PRO A 109 10.22 0.30 -29.37
N GLU A 110 11.05 -0.65 -28.94
CA GLU A 110 11.15 -1.97 -29.58
C GLU A 110 10.08 -2.95 -29.05
N MET A 111 9.58 -2.71 -27.83
CA MET A 111 8.53 -3.52 -27.22
C MET A 111 7.55 -2.63 -26.44
N PRO A 112 6.60 -1.96 -27.11
CA PRO A 112 5.77 -0.94 -26.48
C PRO A 112 4.86 -1.45 -25.37
N GLU A 113 4.67 -2.77 -25.21
CA GLU A 113 4.01 -3.37 -24.03
C GLU A 113 4.79 -3.12 -22.72
N GLU A 114 6.12 -2.99 -22.78
CA GLU A 114 6.93 -2.60 -21.63
C GLU A 114 6.87 -1.10 -21.40
N ASN A 115 6.26 -0.72 -20.27
CA ASN A 115 6.02 0.67 -19.95
C ASN A 115 6.07 0.95 -18.44
N THR A 116 6.25 2.23 -18.10
CA THR A 116 6.27 2.70 -16.71
C THR A 116 5.82 4.15 -16.59
N ALA A 117 5.09 4.45 -15.52
CA ALA A 117 4.77 5.83 -15.13
C ALA A 117 5.89 6.49 -14.30
N ILE A 118 7.00 5.79 -14.02
CA ILE A 118 8.16 6.33 -13.30
C ILE A 118 9.10 7.01 -14.32
N LEU A 119 9.07 8.34 -14.37
CA LEU A 119 9.78 9.11 -15.40
C LEU A 119 11.28 9.25 -15.15
N SER A 120 11.74 9.14 -13.91
CA SER A 120 13.15 9.31 -13.55
C SER A 120 13.64 8.21 -12.62
N PRO A 121 14.87 7.70 -12.85
CA PRO A 121 15.53 6.84 -11.89
C PRO A 121 15.68 7.54 -10.55
N ASN A 122 15.38 6.86 -9.45
CA ASN A 122 15.59 7.38 -8.10
C ASN A 122 17.07 7.29 -7.73
N THR A 123 17.86 8.26 -8.21
CA THR A 123 19.29 8.41 -7.92
C THR A 123 19.57 8.60 -6.43
N HIS A 124 18.59 9.10 -5.66
CA HIS A 124 18.71 9.28 -4.22
C HIS A 124 18.78 7.93 -3.49
N ASN A 125 17.94 6.96 -3.87
CA ASN A 125 17.99 5.61 -3.27
C ASN A 125 19.33 4.91 -3.53
N LEU A 126 19.87 5.01 -4.75
CA LEU A 126 21.21 4.51 -5.06
C LEU A 126 22.25 5.15 -4.15
N LEU A 127 22.26 6.48 -4.04
CA LEU A 127 23.23 7.22 -3.23
C LEU A 127 23.12 6.84 -1.74
N VAL A 128 21.91 6.74 -1.20
CA VAL A 128 21.67 6.35 0.19
C VAL A 128 22.18 4.93 0.46
N LEU A 129 21.84 3.97 -0.41
CA LEU A 129 22.29 2.58 -0.27
C LEU A 129 23.80 2.44 -0.42
N LEU A 130 24.41 3.21 -1.33
CA LEU A 130 25.87 3.23 -1.53
C LEU A 130 26.59 3.79 -0.30
N ILE A 131 26.15 4.95 0.22
CA ILE A 131 26.77 5.60 1.38
C ILE A 131 26.62 4.72 2.62
N LEU A 132 25.40 4.25 2.89
CA LEU A 132 25.11 3.42 4.07
C LEU A 132 25.80 2.06 4.00
N GLY A 133 25.72 1.38 2.84
CA GLY A 133 26.37 0.09 2.63
C GLY A 133 27.89 0.18 2.75
N THR A 134 28.50 1.24 2.21
CA THR A 134 29.95 1.49 2.34
C THR A 134 30.34 1.74 3.79
N ALA A 135 29.59 2.58 4.52
CA ALA A 135 29.86 2.85 5.94
C ALA A 135 29.80 1.56 6.78
N ILE A 136 28.76 0.73 6.59
CA ILE A 136 28.60 -0.54 7.29
C ILE A 136 29.73 -1.52 6.91
N ALA A 137 30.11 -1.58 5.64
CA ALA A 137 31.20 -2.44 5.16
C ALA A 137 32.56 -2.03 5.75
N VAL A 138 32.86 -0.73 5.84
CA VAL A 138 34.11 -0.20 6.43
C VAL A 138 34.19 -0.52 7.93
N VAL A 139 33.08 -0.38 8.65
CA VAL A 139 33.00 -0.75 10.08
C VAL A 139 33.17 -2.25 10.25
N GLY A 140 32.47 -3.05 9.43
CA GLY A 140 32.58 -4.51 9.44
C GLY A 140 34.00 -5.00 9.13
N PHE A 141 34.64 -4.42 8.11
CA PHE A 141 36.03 -4.70 7.75
C PHE A 141 36.99 -4.38 8.90
N SER A 142 36.81 -3.24 9.57
CA SER A 142 37.64 -2.83 10.70
C SER A 142 37.49 -3.79 11.89
N LEU A 143 36.28 -4.25 12.18
CA LEU A 143 35.98 -5.17 13.29
C LEU A 143 36.37 -6.63 13.00
N SER A 144 36.39 -7.05 11.73
CA SER A 144 36.71 -8.43 11.32
C SER A 144 38.16 -8.85 11.59
N GLY A 145 39.06 -7.87 11.79
CA GLY A 145 40.50 -8.08 11.92
C GLY A 145 41.17 -8.51 10.60
N VAL A 146 40.51 -8.34 9.46
CA VAL A 146 41.05 -8.64 8.12
C VAL A 146 42.25 -7.75 7.78
N LEU A 147 42.28 -6.50 8.27
CA LEU A 147 43.44 -5.61 8.10
C LEU A 147 44.69 -6.12 8.84
N GLU A 148 44.52 -6.73 10.01
CA GLU A 148 45.61 -7.37 10.76
C GLU A 148 46.09 -8.66 10.08
N LEU A 149 45.15 -9.45 9.54
CA LEU A 149 45.46 -10.63 8.73
C LEU A 149 46.22 -10.26 7.45
N LEU A 150 45.78 -9.25 6.70
CA LEU A 150 46.47 -8.73 5.52
C LEU A 150 47.88 -8.22 5.85
N ARG A 151 48.03 -7.44 6.93
CA ARG A 151 49.35 -7.01 7.41
C ARG A 151 50.24 -8.18 7.82
N SER A 152 49.67 -9.22 8.43
CA SER A 152 50.42 -10.43 8.81
C SER A 152 50.81 -11.28 7.60
N LEU A 153 49.95 -11.33 6.57
CA LEU A 153 50.22 -12.02 5.31
C LEU A 153 51.30 -11.30 4.52
N LEU A 154 51.22 -9.96 4.40
CA LEU A 154 52.26 -9.11 3.82
C LEU A 154 53.62 -9.24 4.55
N ARG A 155 53.62 -9.40 5.88
CA ARG A 155 54.85 -9.71 6.64
C ARG A 155 55.35 -11.14 6.39
N ARG A 156 54.44 -12.12 6.24
CA ARG A 156 54.80 -13.51 5.92
C ARG A 156 55.43 -13.63 4.55
N THR A 157 54.94 -12.92 3.53
CA THR A 157 55.60 -12.90 2.20
C THR A 157 57.05 -12.42 2.28
N HIS A 158 57.38 -11.58 3.27
CA HIS A 158 58.75 -11.10 3.53
C HIS A 158 59.59 -12.05 4.40
N THR A 159 58.97 -13.05 5.05
CA THR A 159 59.61 -13.97 6.02
C THR A 159 59.68 -15.41 5.49
N GLU A 160 58.92 -15.73 4.44
CA GLU A 160 58.88 -17.03 3.75
C GLU A 160 60.17 -17.36 2.97
N GLU A 161 61.09 -16.41 2.74
CA GLU A 161 62.44 -16.75 2.26
C GLU A 161 63.30 -17.51 3.30
N LEU A 162 62.92 -17.56 4.59
CA LEU A 162 63.85 -17.98 5.64
C LEU A 162 63.55 -19.28 6.39
N LYS A 163 62.41 -19.97 6.23
CA LYS A 163 62.13 -21.16 7.06
C LYS A 163 61.47 -22.34 6.34
N LYS A 164 62.30 -23.00 5.53
CA LYS A 164 62.15 -24.41 5.12
C LYS A 164 62.62 -25.35 6.25
N SER A 165 61.73 -25.84 7.13
CA SER A 165 61.90 -27.09 7.94
C SER A 165 60.71 -27.37 8.92
N VAL A 166 59.63 -28.03 8.44
CA VAL A 166 58.92 -29.27 8.89
C VAL A 166 58.96 -29.72 10.39
N PRO A 167 57.98 -30.49 11.00
CA PRO A 167 56.50 -30.70 10.84
C PRO A 167 55.67 -30.66 12.19
N GLU A 168 54.35 -30.37 12.20
CA GLU A 168 53.10 -31.20 12.22
C GLU A 168 52.73 -32.00 13.50
N THR A 169 51.54 -31.76 14.09
CA THR A 169 50.76 -32.78 14.84
C THR A 169 49.29 -32.39 15.07
N ASP A 170 48.47 -33.44 15.11
CA ASP A 170 47.02 -33.56 14.93
C ASP A 170 46.22 -33.60 16.26
N THR A 171 44.89 -33.47 16.19
CA THR A 171 43.82 -33.91 17.14
C THR A 171 42.53 -33.14 16.76
N GLY A 172 41.40 -33.73 16.36
CA GLY A 172 40.69 -34.92 16.83
C GLY A 172 39.41 -34.47 17.55
N PHE A 173 38.25 -34.45 16.86
CA PHE A 173 36.95 -34.01 17.42
C PHE A 173 35.91 -35.15 17.35
N ASP A 174 35.20 -35.37 18.45
CA ASP A 174 34.22 -36.44 18.69
C ASP A 174 32.77 -35.89 18.63
N SER A 175 31.86 -36.63 17.99
CA SER A 175 30.55 -36.17 17.51
C SER A 175 29.35 -36.90 18.13
N THR A 176 29.29 -37.00 19.47
CA THR A 176 28.11 -37.57 20.15
C THR A 176 27.62 -36.70 21.30
N ALA A 177 26.75 -35.74 21.00
CA ALA A 177 25.83 -35.13 21.97
C ALA A 177 24.64 -34.45 21.26
N ILE A 178 23.70 -35.24 20.73
CA ILE A 178 22.37 -34.75 20.36
C ILE A 178 21.34 -35.46 21.24
N ALA A 179 20.93 -34.79 22.31
CA ALA A 179 19.85 -35.24 23.18
C ALA A 179 18.47 -34.87 22.60
N LYS A 180 17.59 -35.87 22.55
CA LYS A 180 16.20 -35.83 22.06
C LYS A 180 15.29 -34.94 22.91
N ILE A 181 14.40 -34.18 22.26
CA ILE A 181 13.26 -33.48 22.89
C ILE A 181 11.99 -34.35 22.75
N PRO A 182 11.19 -34.57 23.81
CA PRO A 182 10.10 -35.55 23.79
C PRO A 182 8.83 -35.04 23.09
N ALA A 183 8.23 -35.91 22.28
CA ALA A 183 7.13 -35.66 21.34
C ALA A 183 5.74 -35.36 21.94
N LYS A 184 5.60 -35.09 23.25
CA LYS A 184 4.28 -35.03 23.92
C LYS A 184 3.68 -33.62 24.09
N GLN A 185 4.36 -32.56 23.61
CA GLN A 185 3.96 -31.17 23.82
C GLN A 185 3.23 -30.49 22.64
N TRP A 186 3.07 -31.19 21.51
CA TRP A 186 2.57 -30.59 20.25
C TRP A 186 1.06 -30.71 20.03
N VAL A 187 0.41 -31.72 20.62
CA VAL A 187 -1.02 -31.98 20.44
C VAL A 187 -1.94 -30.81 20.87
N PRO A 188 -1.76 -30.18 22.05
CA PRO A 188 -2.60 -29.03 22.42
C PRO A 188 -2.29 -27.77 21.58
N ARG A 189 -1.06 -27.65 21.05
CA ARG A 189 -0.68 -26.55 20.16
C ARG A 189 -1.38 -26.70 18.80
N LEU A 190 -1.43 -27.91 18.24
CA LEU A 190 -2.11 -28.18 16.97
C LEU A 190 -3.62 -27.90 17.05
N ALA A 191 -4.28 -28.26 18.15
CA ALA A 191 -5.69 -27.95 18.38
C ALA A 191 -5.95 -26.43 18.52
N ALA A 192 -5.07 -25.70 19.21
CA ALA A 192 -5.15 -24.24 19.32
C ALA A 192 -4.92 -23.53 17.98
N TRP A 193 -4.00 -24.05 17.14
CA TRP A 193 -3.77 -23.54 15.78
C TRP A 193 -4.96 -23.79 14.86
N LEU A 194 -5.64 -24.94 14.98
CA LEU A 194 -6.84 -25.26 14.20
C LEU A 194 -8.05 -24.39 14.61
N LEU A 195 -8.23 -24.14 15.91
CA LEU A 195 -9.25 -23.20 16.41
C LEU A 195 -8.99 -21.75 15.98
N ALA A 196 -7.73 -21.31 16.02
CA ALA A 196 -7.34 -19.99 15.52
C ALA A 196 -7.55 -19.88 14.00
N PHE A 197 -7.32 -20.95 13.24
CA PHE A 197 -7.56 -21.00 11.80
C PHE A 197 -9.06 -20.97 11.47
N VAL A 198 -9.91 -21.69 12.20
CA VAL A 198 -11.38 -21.64 12.04
C VAL A 198 -11.92 -20.25 12.42
N ALA A 199 -11.41 -19.64 13.49
CA ALA A 199 -11.74 -18.27 13.86
C ALA A 199 -11.31 -17.25 12.79
N LEU A 200 -10.14 -17.43 12.17
CA LEU A 200 -9.64 -16.61 11.06
C LEU A 200 -10.51 -16.78 9.80
N VAL A 201 -10.90 -18.00 9.44
CA VAL A 201 -11.78 -18.27 8.30
C VAL A 201 -13.18 -17.69 8.54
N LEU A 202 -13.72 -17.78 9.76
CA LEU A 202 -14.99 -17.14 10.14
C LEU A 202 -14.88 -15.62 10.18
N PHE A 203 -13.75 -15.07 10.62
CA PHE A 203 -13.45 -13.63 10.60
C PHE A 203 -13.37 -13.10 9.15
N VAL A 204 -12.71 -13.83 8.26
CA VAL A 204 -12.63 -13.52 6.81
C VAL A 204 -14.02 -13.61 6.16
N LYS A 205 -14.82 -14.64 6.48
CA LYS A 205 -16.21 -14.75 5.99
C LYS A 205 -17.12 -13.64 6.53
N PHE A 206 -16.97 -13.24 7.79
CA PHE A 206 -17.78 -12.19 8.42
C PHE A 206 -17.46 -10.79 7.88
N PHE A 207 -16.18 -10.49 7.60
CA PHE A 207 -15.77 -9.20 7.03
C PHE A 207 -15.98 -9.09 5.51
N LEU A 208 -15.96 -10.19 4.76
CA LEU A 208 -16.27 -10.17 3.32
C LEU A 208 -17.78 -10.15 3.03
N THR A 209 -18.64 -10.49 4.01
CA THR A 209 -20.10 -10.61 3.81
C THR A 209 -20.90 -9.43 4.37
N SER A 210 -20.27 -8.43 5.00
CA SER A 210 -20.93 -7.18 5.43
C SER A 210 -21.07 -6.14 4.30
N GLY A 211 -20.66 -6.49 3.08
CA GLY A 211 -20.63 -5.62 1.90
C GLY A 211 -22.01 -5.26 1.32
N THR A 212 -22.91 -6.23 1.28
CA THR A 212 -24.19 -6.17 0.56
C THR A 212 -25.33 -5.61 1.40
N SER A 213 -25.23 -5.67 2.73
CA SER A 213 -26.37 -5.41 3.62
C SER A 213 -26.80 -3.94 3.66
N ASP A 214 -25.89 -2.98 3.47
CA ASP A 214 -26.24 -1.56 3.58
C ASP A 214 -26.88 -0.99 2.29
N LEU A 215 -26.50 -1.46 1.11
CA LEU A 215 -27.16 -1.10 -0.15
C LEU A 215 -28.58 -1.68 -0.23
N ASP A 216 -28.76 -2.94 0.19
CA ASP A 216 -30.07 -3.58 0.19
C ASP A 216 -31.01 -2.92 1.22
N LYS A 217 -30.47 -2.48 2.36
CA LYS A 217 -31.21 -1.63 3.31
C LYS A 217 -31.58 -0.30 2.69
N PHE A 218 -30.65 0.37 2.00
CA PHE A 218 -30.91 1.63 1.32
C PHE A 218 -32.02 1.47 0.26
N ARG A 219 -31.95 0.45 -0.60
CA ARG A 219 -33.01 0.15 -1.60
C ARG A 219 -34.36 -0.09 -0.95
N LYS A 220 -34.40 -0.85 0.16
CA LYS A 220 -35.64 -1.10 0.91
C LYS A 220 -36.20 0.18 1.53
N ALA A 221 -35.34 1.03 2.09
CA ALA A 221 -35.73 2.31 2.66
C ALA A 221 -36.27 3.26 1.57
N ALA A 222 -35.59 3.35 0.43
CA ALA A 222 -36.03 4.14 -0.71
C ALA A 222 -37.40 3.66 -1.22
N ALA A 223 -37.57 2.34 -1.41
CA ALA A 223 -38.86 1.76 -1.81
C ALA A 223 -39.97 2.01 -0.78
N ALA A 224 -39.66 1.94 0.52
CA ALA A 224 -40.62 2.25 1.58
C ALA A 224 -41.04 3.73 1.59
N ALA A 225 -40.13 4.63 1.15
CA ALA A 225 -40.41 6.05 0.95
C ALA A 225 -41.06 6.35 -0.42
N GLY A 226 -41.33 5.34 -1.25
CA GLY A 226 -41.96 5.48 -2.56
C GLY A 226 -41.00 5.73 -3.72
N TYR A 227 -39.69 5.79 -3.46
CA TYR A 227 -38.67 6.04 -4.48
C TYR A 227 -38.22 4.77 -5.19
N THR A 228 -37.92 4.90 -6.48
CA THR A 228 -37.29 3.81 -7.26
C THR A 228 -35.77 3.98 -7.25
N ALA A 229 -35.09 3.06 -6.57
CA ALA A 229 -33.64 3.03 -6.49
C ALA A 229 -33.03 2.05 -7.51
N VAL A 230 -32.15 2.53 -8.37
CA VAL A 230 -31.52 1.76 -9.46
C VAL A 230 -30.03 1.55 -9.22
N ASP A 231 -29.46 0.48 -9.76
CA ASP A 231 -28.02 0.29 -9.78
C ASP A 231 -27.39 1.33 -10.72
N SER A 232 -26.52 2.18 -10.19
CA SER A 232 -25.88 3.29 -10.90
C SER A 232 -24.36 3.12 -10.95
N THR A 233 -23.85 1.93 -10.61
CA THR A 233 -22.43 1.70 -10.35
C THR A 233 -21.55 2.17 -11.50
N GLU A 234 -21.82 1.73 -12.72
CA GLU A 234 -20.98 2.07 -13.87
C GLU A 234 -21.14 3.53 -14.29
N ASP A 235 -22.36 4.06 -14.25
CA ASP A 235 -22.64 5.47 -14.60
C ASP A 235 -21.90 6.43 -13.66
N ILE A 236 -21.87 6.14 -12.35
CA ILE A 236 -21.16 6.95 -11.38
C ILE A 236 -19.64 6.78 -11.52
N ARG A 237 -19.14 5.57 -11.79
CA ARG A 237 -17.70 5.35 -12.04
C ARG A 237 -17.18 6.24 -13.16
N GLN A 238 -17.92 6.28 -14.26
CA GLN A 238 -17.56 7.07 -15.45
C GLN A 238 -17.78 8.56 -15.20
N SER A 239 -18.97 8.96 -14.74
CA SER A 239 -19.31 10.39 -14.59
C SER A 239 -18.48 11.10 -13.51
N TRP A 240 -18.11 10.41 -12.44
CA TRP A 240 -17.26 10.97 -11.38
C TRP A 240 -15.77 10.69 -11.61
N GLY A 241 -15.43 9.89 -12.63
CA GLY A 241 -14.06 9.52 -12.97
C GLY A 241 -13.34 8.73 -11.87
N VAL A 242 -14.08 8.03 -11.00
CA VAL A 242 -13.54 7.32 -9.83
C VAL A 242 -13.17 5.87 -10.11
N GLY A 243 -13.67 5.29 -11.20
CA GLY A 243 -13.34 3.92 -11.59
C GLY A 243 -13.61 2.88 -10.51
N SER A 244 -12.79 1.83 -10.48
CA SER A 244 -12.92 0.71 -9.56
C SER A 244 -12.78 1.07 -8.08
N MET A 245 -12.34 2.29 -7.74
CA MET A 245 -12.41 2.80 -6.35
C MET A 245 -13.85 2.80 -5.84
N LEU A 246 -14.84 3.01 -6.73
CA LEU A 246 -16.25 2.82 -6.41
C LEU A 246 -16.60 1.34 -6.62
N ILE A 247 -16.88 0.64 -5.54
CA ILE A 247 -17.25 -0.78 -5.57
C ILE A 247 -18.67 -0.94 -6.13
N ARG A 248 -19.62 -0.17 -5.60
CA ARG A 248 -21.03 -0.18 -5.99
C ARG A 248 -21.69 1.16 -5.70
N SER A 249 -22.71 1.51 -6.48
CA SER A 249 -23.63 2.58 -6.14
C SER A 249 -25.08 2.24 -6.45
N VAL A 250 -25.97 2.92 -5.74
CA VAL A 250 -27.40 2.91 -5.99
C VAL A 250 -27.88 4.34 -5.99
N SER A 251 -28.66 4.71 -7.00
CA SER A 251 -29.17 6.07 -7.13
C SER A 251 -30.69 6.10 -7.16
N VAL A 252 -31.25 7.14 -6.57
CA VAL A 252 -32.62 7.60 -6.79
C VAL A 252 -32.53 8.84 -7.67
N HIS A 253 -33.24 8.81 -8.80
CA HIS A 253 -33.29 9.93 -9.71
C HIS A 253 -34.73 10.21 -10.12
N GLU A 254 -35.22 11.37 -9.73
CA GLU A 254 -36.51 11.94 -10.12
C GLU A 254 -36.29 13.38 -10.61
N ASP A 255 -37.32 14.00 -11.18
CA ASP A 255 -37.22 15.33 -11.82
C ASP A 255 -36.65 16.41 -10.88
N SER A 256 -36.95 16.32 -9.59
CA SER A 256 -36.50 17.26 -8.55
C SER A 256 -35.52 16.68 -7.54
N LEU A 257 -35.15 15.39 -7.64
CA LEU A 257 -34.34 14.68 -6.65
C LEU A 257 -33.25 13.85 -7.32
N ARG A 258 -32.01 14.05 -6.88
CA ARG A 258 -30.91 13.14 -7.10
C ARG A 258 -30.31 12.72 -5.78
N LEU A 259 -30.24 11.42 -5.56
CA LEU A 259 -29.56 10.85 -4.41
C LEU A 259 -28.69 9.69 -4.87
N ASP A 260 -27.38 9.79 -4.64
CA ASP A 260 -26.41 8.75 -4.99
C ASP A 260 -25.81 8.16 -3.72
N TYR A 261 -26.09 6.89 -3.45
CA TYR A 261 -25.46 6.11 -2.39
C TYR A 261 -24.29 5.32 -2.96
N CYS A 262 -23.06 5.68 -2.59
CA CYS A 262 -21.83 5.15 -3.15
C CYS A 262 -20.98 4.47 -2.10
N ARG A 263 -20.54 3.24 -2.38
CA ARG A 263 -19.57 2.51 -1.56
C ARG A 263 -18.22 2.46 -2.25
N LEU A 264 -17.21 3.02 -1.60
CA LEU A 264 -15.82 2.93 -2.06
C LEU A 264 -15.08 1.74 -1.43
N ASP A 265 -13.97 1.40 -2.06
CA ASP A 265 -13.09 0.29 -1.69
C ASP A 265 -12.28 0.52 -0.40
N SER A 266 -12.01 1.77 -0.03
CA SER A 266 -11.36 2.12 1.22
C SER A 266 -11.94 3.39 1.87
N ALA A 267 -11.78 3.48 3.19
CA ALA A 267 -12.21 4.66 3.93
C ALA A 267 -11.36 5.89 3.58
N ASP A 268 -10.09 5.72 3.19
CA ASP A 268 -9.23 6.81 2.72
C ASP A 268 -9.66 7.29 1.32
N ALA A 269 -9.97 6.37 0.40
CA ALA A 269 -10.53 6.71 -0.91
C ALA A 269 -11.79 7.57 -0.77
N CYS A 270 -12.73 7.13 0.06
CA CYS A 270 -13.95 7.87 0.35
C CYS A 270 -13.66 9.25 0.96
N TYR A 271 -12.62 9.38 1.79
CA TYR A 271 -12.27 10.66 2.42
C TYR A 271 -11.76 11.65 1.39
N ARG A 272 -10.82 11.21 0.56
CA ARG A 272 -10.22 12.03 -0.49
C ARG A 272 -11.26 12.45 -1.51
N PHE A 273 -12.15 11.53 -1.88
CA PHE A 273 -13.26 11.84 -2.78
C PHE A 273 -14.21 12.87 -2.14
N TYR A 274 -14.66 12.66 -0.90
CA TYR A 274 -15.49 13.62 -0.16
C TYR A 274 -14.84 15.01 -0.07
N ALA A 275 -13.54 15.07 0.22
CA ALA A 275 -12.80 16.31 0.35
C ALA A 275 -12.67 17.06 -0.99
N ALA A 276 -12.50 16.33 -2.10
CA ALA A 276 -12.37 16.91 -3.43
C ALA A 276 -13.72 17.28 -4.08
N ALA A 277 -14.79 16.59 -3.73
CA ALA A 277 -16.11 16.81 -4.31
C ALA A 277 -16.64 18.21 -3.99
N THR A 278 -17.12 18.93 -5.00
CA THR A 278 -17.79 20.23 -4.86
C THR A 278 -19.30 20.06 -5.07
N LEU A 279 -20.10 20.87 -4.38
CA LEU A 279 -21.54 20.91 -4.62
C LEU A 279 -21.83 21.93 -5.73
N PRO A 280 -22.80 21.66 -6.63
CA PRO A 280 -23.05 22.47 -7.82
C PRO A 280 -23.81 23.78 -7.53
N ILE A 281 -23.97 24.15 -6.26
CA ILE A 281 -24.73 25.32 -5.82
C ILE A 281 -23.93 26.10 -4.79
N THR A 282 -24.22 27.40 -4.70
CA THR A 282 -23.68 28.31 -3.69
C THR A 282 -24.81 28.78 -2.78
N GLY A 283 -24.54 28.93 -1.49
CA GLY A 283 -25.56 29.30 -0.53
C GLY A 283 -25.06 29.27 0.90
N GLU A 284 -25.98 29.20 1.85
CA GLU A 284 -25.65 29.00 3.27
C GLU A 284 -25.07 27.61 3.47
N VAL A 285 -23.96 27.52 4.21
CA VAL A 285 -23.22 26.27 4.38
C VAL A 285 -23.47 25.72 5.78
N THR A 286 -23.82 24.45 5.87
CA THR A 286 -23.85 23.68 7.11
C THR A 286 -22.81 22.58 7.05
N GLU A 287 -21.87 22.60 8.00
CA GLU A 287 -20.85 21.57 8.12
C GLU A 287 -20.93 20.90 9.49
N SER A 288 -20.83 19.58 9.50
CA SER A 288 -20.73 18.79 10.73
C SER A 288 -19.68 17.71 10.57
N ASN A 289 -18.89 17.51 11.62
CA ASN A 289 -17.84 16.50 11.66
C ASN A 289 -17.94 15.75 12.99
N THR A 290 -18.45 14.53 12.93
CA THR A 290 -18.62 13.65 14.08
C THR A 290 -17.68 12.46 13.98
N PHE A 291 -17.57 11.68 15.06
CA PHE A 291 -16.79 10.45 15.05
C PHE A 291 -17.32 9.43 14.03
N THR A 292 -18.62 9.46 13.73
CA THR A 292 -19.29 8.49 12.85
C THR A 292 -19.43 8.99 11.41
N GLY A 293 -19.23 10.28 11.12
CA GLY A 293 -19.34 10.79 9.77
C GLY A 293 -19.13 12.29 9.61
N GLN A 294 -19.06 12.72 8.35
CA GLN A 294 -18.87 14.10 7.93
C GLN A 294 -20.02 14.52 7.03
N VAL A 295 -20.53 15.73 7.24
CA VAL A 295 -21.62 16.33 6.47
C VAL A 295 -21.16 17.69 5.99
N TYR A 296 -21.42 17.97 4.72
CA TYR A 296 -21.29 19.29 4.12
C TYR A 296 -22.54 19.52 3.27
N ALA A 297 -23.37 20.47 3.67
CA ALA A 297 -24.59 20.82 2.99
C ALA A 297 -24.60 22.29 2.61
N VAL A 298 -25.22 22.59 1.48
CA VAL A 298 -25.41 23.95 0.96
C VAL A 298 -26.89 24.16 0.71
N ASP A 299 -27.39 25.25 1.25
CA ASP A 299 -28.78 25.69 1.11
C ASP A 299 -28.86 26.97 0.29
N SER A 300 -29.63 26.94 -0.78
CA SER A 300 -29.92 28.09 -1.64
C SER A 300 -31.43 28.33 -1.70
N PRO A 301 -31.89 29.53 -2.10
CA PRO A 301 -33.32 29.84 -2.16
C PRO A 301 -34.17 28.87 -3.01
N THR A 302 -33.56 28.14 -3.94
CA THR A 302 -34.26 27.23 -4.86
C THR A 302 -33.88 25.77 -4.70
N ASN A 303 -32.69 25.47 -4.20
CA ASN A 303 -32.16 24.10 -4.11
C ASN A 303 -31.40 23.84 -2.82
N PHE A 304 -31.33 22.57 -2.46
CA PHE A 304 -30.51 22.01 -1.40
C PHE A 304 -29.56 20.96 -1.99
N ALA A 305 -28.31 20.96 -1.54
CA ALA A 305 -27.35 19.93 -1.90
C ALA A 305 -26.54 19.52 -0.69
N ALA A 306 -26.21 18.24 -0.57
CA ALA A 306 -25.36 17.74 0.49
C ALA A 306 -24.43 16.63 0.02
N LYS A 307 -23.26 16.57 0.64
CA LYS A 307 -22.38 15.41 0.62
C LYS A 307 -22.20 14.91 2.05
N ILE A 308 -22.33 13.61 2.24
CA ILE A 308 -22.24 12.95 3.54
C ILE A 308 -21.29 11.77 3.41
N ARG A 309 -20.44 11.57 4.42
CA ARG A 309 -19.46 10.48 4.44
C ARG A 309 -19.54 9.74 5.77
N SER A 310 -19.50 8.41 5.72
CA SER A 310 -19.24 7.54 6.88
C SER A 310 -18.44 6.32 6.47
N GLY A 311 -17.21 6.20 6.99
CA GLY A 311 -16.31 5.09 6.65
C GLY A 311 -16.01 4.98 5.14
N GLN A 312 -16.52 3.92 4.50
CA GLN A 312 -16.41 3.66 3.06
C GLN A 312 -17.59 4.21 2.25
N ILE A 313 -18.61 4.76 2.91
CA ILE A 313 -19.83 5.21 2.28
C ILE A 313 -19.78 6.71 2.06
N MET A 314 -20.18 7.10 0.85
CA MET A 314 -20.43 8.47 0.42
C MET A 314 -21.87 8.58 -0.04
N LEU A 315 -22.60 9.57 0.47
CA LEU A 315 -23.91 9.95 -0.01
C LEU A 315 -23.81 11.31 -0.68
N TYR A 316 -24.38 11.43 -1.87
CA TYR A 316 -24.61 12.71 -2.52
C TYR A 316 -26.11 12.95 -2.64
N VAL A 317 -26.54 14.18 -2.35
CA VAL A 317 -27.94 14.58 -2.35
C VAL A 317 -28.05 15.91 -3.08
N TYR A 318 -29.03 16.03 -3.96
CA TYR A 318 -29.44 17.27 -4.59
C TYR A 318 -30.97 17.25 -4.73
N THR A 319 -31.64 18.30 -4.26
CA THR A 319 -33.09 18.42 -4.35
C THR A 319 -33.52 19.89 -4.43
N THR A 320 -34.76 20.14 -4.84
CA THR A 320 -35.37 21.48 -4.73
C THR A 320 -35.69 21.82 -3.28
N GLN A 321 -35.87 23.10 -2.97
CA GLN A 321 -36.28 23.51 -1.61
C GLN A 321 -37.62 22.90 -1.18
N GLU A 322 -38.54 22.69 -2.13
CA GLU A 322 -39.83 22.04 -1.86
C GLU A 322 -39.65 20.58 -1.39
N GLY A 323 -38.70 19.85 -1.99
CA GLY A 323 -38.41 18.46 -1.64
C GLY A 323 -37.43 18.28 -0.47
N LYS A 324 -36.84 19.37 0.05
CA LYS A 324 -35.80 19.30 1.10
C LYS A 324 -36.30 18.58 2.35
N ALA A 325 -37.49 18.93 2.86
CA ALA A 325 -38.01 18.37 4.11
C ALA A 325 -38.20 16.85 4.03
N ASP A 326 -38.78 16.36 2.92
CA ASP A 326 -39.02 14.93 2.71
C ASP A 326 -37.71 14.15 2.57
N VAL A 327 -36.71 14.74 1.90
CA VAL A 327 -35.38 14.14 1.76
C VAL A 327 -34.67 14.08 3.11
N LEU A 328 -34.69 15.15 3.91
CA LEU A 328 -34.08 15.14 5.24
C LEU A 328 -34.75 14.11 6.15
N ALA A 329 -36.08 14.03 6.15
CA ALA A 329 -36.82 13.01 6.91
C ALA A 329 -36.45 11.58 6.48
N PHE A 330 -36.27 11.35 5.17
CA PHE A 330 -35.77 10.08 4.65
C PHE A 330 -34.35 9.77 5.16
N LEU A 331 -33.44 10.74 5.11
CA LEU A 331 -32.06 10.56 5.57
C LEU A 331 -31.98 10.30 7.08
N GLU A 332 -32.81 10.97 7.88
CA GLU A 332 -32.93 10.72 9.31
C GLU A 332 -33.45 9.31 9.60
N ALA A 333 -34.52 8.88 8.92
CA ALA A 333 -35.06 7.54 9.06
C ALA A 333 -34.05 6.45 8.65
N ALA A 334 -33.20 6.75 7.67
CA ALA A 334 -32.12 5.88 7.24
C ALA A 334 -30.85 5.98 8.11
N GLY A 335 -30.80 6.90 9.08
CA GLY A 335 -29.69 7.10 10.02
C GLY A 335 -28.48 7.86 9.45
N TRP A 336 -28.66 8.61 8.36
CA TRP A 336 -27.62 9.37 7.67
C TRP A 336 -27.66 10.88 7.94
N TRP A 337 -28.72 11.37 8.58
CA TRP A 337 -28.89 12.76 8.97
C TRP A 337 -29.36 12.87 10.42
N SER A 338 -28.94 13.94 11.09
CA SER A 338 -29.44 14.38 12.39
C SER A 338 -29.30 15.90 12.44
N GLU A 339 -30.36 16.60 12.85
CA GLU A 339 -30.32 18.06 13.08
C GLU A 339 -29.23 18.52 14.04
#